data_AF-A0A2N2L930-F1
#
_entry.id   AF-A0A2N2L930-F1
#
_cell.length_a   1.000
_cell.length_b   1.000
_cell.length_c   1.000
_cell.angle_alpha   90.00
_cell.angle_beta   90.00
_cell.angle_gamma   90.00
#
_symmetry.space_group_name_H-M   'P 1'
#
loop_
_entity.id
_entity.type
_entity.pdbx_description
1 polymer ?
#
loop_
_entity_poly.entity_id
_entity_poly.type
_entity_poly.pdbx_seq_one_letter_code
_entity_poly.pdbx_strand_id
1 'polypeptide(L)'
;MDKNTFTKLVREFKFKDLFNQMGWDNASGSFETDLKGTTYNISVICEKSGFRFLQCSSPLGSSIPPKNDRLRIQSIVKRRYYEHMLIFVDETMQKQVWQYAYKPMGKPLKTIITEYYISQDPQLLYQRTAGLVFNIDEHENITLVDVTKRLNTTVDQNSEKVTKDFYKGFKKQHTEFLSFMTGITEEIDRNWYASVMLNRLMFCYFIQKRRFLDNNIHYLMNKLQDGQLVHGRDQFYSFYRNFLLQLFHEGLGSPDRESLSSEFGKIPYLNGGIFSKHELETKYEGQINITDDAFESLFNFFDEFNWHLDISETASGRDVNPDVIGYIFEKYINDRAQMGAYYTKEDITDYIGKNTILPYLFDEVQRKYPDAFKSDGEIWQKIKSSEDQYIYNAVKYGINPDNLWQDLPDDIKSGLDPEQDNLVGLRRCWNQPAPSDAALPTEIWREVIARRQRYIEVKQHITSGDIAQINDFITHNLDIRQFALDLINETEDQKLVFQFYNALKSITVLDPTCGSGAFLFAAMNILEDLYEACISRMRDFVADHPGHSTSHMKKELDIVDSPSHPNLEYFIYKSIILNNLYGVDIMNEA
;
A
#
# COMPACT_ATOMS: atom_id res chain seq x y z
N MET A 1 -2.75 26.93 -10.51
CA MET A 1 -1.90 27.04 -11.72
C MET A 1 -2.47 26.12 -12.80
N ASP A 2 -2.40 26.51 -14.08
CA ASP A 2 -2.86 25.67 -15.20
C ASP A 2 -1.79 24.66 -15.66
N LYS A 3 -2.22 23.60 -16.36
CA LYS A 3 -1.35 22.50 -16.82
C LYS A 3 -0.24 22.97 -17.78
N ASN A 4 -0.50 23.97 -18.63
CA ASN A 4 0.49 24.39 -19.64
C ASN A 4 1.67 25.09 -18.96
N THR A 5 1.36 25.96 -17.99
CA THR A 5 2.38 26.64 -17.18
C THR A 5 3.20 25.65 -16.35
N PHE A 6 2.54 24.67 -15.70
CA PHE A 6 3.21 23.58 -15.00
C PHE A 6 4.19 22.82 -15.91
N THR A 7 3.70 22.39 -17.08
CA THR A 7 4.46 21.60 -18.05
C THR A 7 5.72 22.34 -18.49
N LYS A 8 5.62 23.64 -18.74
CA LYS A 8 6.76 24.46 -19.12
C LYS A 8 7.82 24.51 -18.01
N LEU A 9 7.42 24.86 -16.79
CA LEU A 9 8.35 25.06 -15.67
C LEU A 9 9.05 23.76 -15.25
N VAL A 10 8.32 22.64 -15.26
CA VAL A 10 8.89 21.32 -14.97
C VAL A 10 9.91 20.91 -16.04
N ARG A 11 9.60 21.08 -17.33
CA ARG A 11 10.54 20.75 -18.41
C ARG A 11 11.81 21.61 -18.40
N GLU A 12 11.70 22.85 -17.94
CA GLU A 12 12.83 23.78 -17.79
C GLU A 12 13.58 23.62 -16.45
N PHE A 13 13.20 22.66 -15.59
CA PHE A 13 13.76 22.45 -14.24
C PHE A 13 13.68 23.70 -13.33
N LYS A 14 12.72 24.59 -13.60
CA LYS A 14 12.52 25.83 -12.83
C LYS A 14 11.64 25.57 -11.61
N PHE A 15 12.08 24.69 -10.72
CA PHE A 15 11.30 24.27 -9.56
C PHE A 15 10.97 25.42 -8.61
N LYS A 16 11.90 26.38 -8.44
CA LYS A 16 11.64 27.54 -7.58
C LYS A 16 10.48 28.39 -8.11
N ASP A 17 10.47 28.67 -9.41
CA ASP A 17 9.38 29.41 -10.05
C ASP A 17 8.07 28.62 -10.03
N LEU A 18 8.15 27.30 -10.22
CA LEU A 18 7.02 26.38 -10.14
C LEU A 18 6.32 26.47 -8.77
N PHE A 19 7.07 26.29 -7.69
CA PHE A 19 6.49 26.28 -6.35
C PHE A 19 6.09 27.68 -5.87
N ASN A 20 6.80 28.73 -6.29
CA ASN A 20 6.38 30.11 -6.03
C ASN A 20 5.00 30.39 -6.64
N GLN A 21 4.72 29.92 -7.86
CA GLN A 21 3.39 30.04 -8.48
C GLN A 21 2.33 29.14 -7.82
N MET A 22 2.75 28.10 -7.10
CA MET A 22 1.87 27.28 -6.25
C MET A 22 1.71 27.86 -4.84
N GLY A 23 2.25 29.05 -4.52
CA GLY A 23 2.08 29.69 -3.21
C GLY A 23 3.00 29.14 -2.12
N TRP A 24 4.14 28.54 -2.48
CA TRP A 24 5.20 28.17 -1.53
C TRP A 24 6.11 29.35 -1.22
N ASP A 25 6.74 29.30 -0.05
CA ASP A 25 7.62 30.36 0.43
C ASP A 25 9.05 30.14 -0.07
N ASN A 26 9.72 31.24 -0.40
CA ASN A 26 11.11 31.18 -0.85
C ASN A 26 12.00 30.71 0.30
N ALA A 27 12.77 29.66 0.05
CA ALA A 27 13.82 29.21 0.94
C ALA A 27 15.17 29.19 0.20
N SER A 28 16.25 29.18 0.97
CA SER A 28 17.61 29.10 0.44
C SER A 28 18.50 28.30 1.39
N GLY A 29 19.46 27.60 0.82
CA GLY A 29 20.44 26.82 1.54
C GLY A 29 20.88 25.62 0.71
N SER A 30 22.06 25.12 0.99
CA SER A 30 22.57 23.88 0.41
C SER A 30 23.45 23.17 1.43
N PHE A 31 23.54 21.86 1.30
CA PHE A 31 24.45 21.03 2.09
C PHE A 31 24.86 19.83 1.26
N GLU A 32 25.96 19.21 1.67
CA GLU A 32 26.49 18.03 1.02
C GLU A 32 26.22 16.80 1.88
N THR A 33 26.01 15.67 1.23
CA THR A 33 25.93 14.37 1.89
C THR A 33 26.76 13.36 1.12
N ASP A 34 27.54 12.56 1.85
CA ASP A 34 28.34 11.49 1.27
C ASP A 34 27.60 10.16 1.36
N LEU A 35 27.58 9.43 0.25
CA LEU A 35 27.11 8.05 0.21
C LEU A 35 28.04 7.23 -0.69
N LYS A 36 28.58 6.13 -0.16
CA LYS A 36 29.52 5.24 -0.87
C LYS A 36 30.70 5.97 -1.54
N GLY A 37 31.25 6.99 -0.86
CA GLY A 37 32.36 7.80 -1.39
C GLY A 37 31.98 8.79 -2.49
N THR A 38 30.69 8.95 -2.78
CA THR A 38 30.15 9.94 -3.71
C THR A 38 29.46 11.06 -2.94
N THR A 39 29.86 12.31 -3.19
CA THR A 39 29.28 13.50 -2.56
C THR A 39 28.11 14.03 -3.39
N TYR A 40 26.94 14.13 -2.76
CA TYR A 40 25.73 14.67 -3.36
C TYR A 40 25.44 16.07 -2.81
N ASN A 41 25.14 17.01 -3.71
CA ASN A 41 24.75 18.36 -3.34
C ASN A 41 23.23 18.47 -3.27
N ILE A 42 22.72 18.87 -2.11
CA ILE A 42 21.30 19.03 -1.85
C ILE A 42 21.01 20.51 -1.61
N SER A 43 20.18 21.09 -2.47
CA SER A 43 19.77 22.49 -2.41
C SER A 43 18.30 22.64 -2.04
N VAL A 44 17.98 23.64 -1.23
CA VAL A 44 16.60 23.96 -0.84
C VAL A 44 15.95 24.78 -1.95
N ILE A 45 14.80 24.33 -2.44
CA ILE A 45 14.03 25.01 -3.48
C ILE A 45 13.06 26.01 -2.85
N CYS A 46 12.21 25.52 -1.94
CA CYS A 46 11.18 26.29 -1.25
C CYS A 46 10.80 25.60 0.08
N GLU A 47 10.03 26.31 0.90
CA GLU A 47 9.43 25.74 2.12
C GLU A 47 7.97 26.18 2.31
N LYS A 48 7.26 25.49 3.19
CA LYS A 48 6.01 25.97 3.77
C LYS A 48 5.80 25.32 5.14
N SER A 49 5.67 26.13 6.19
CA SER A 49 5.41 25.70 7.57
C SER A 49 6.31 24.55 8.06
N GLY A 50 7.58 24.54 7.66
CA GLY A 50 8.57 23.51 8.01
C GLY A 50 8.72 22.37 7.01
N PHE A 51 7.79 22.19 6.07
CA PHE A 51 7.94 21.23 4.96
C PHE A 51 8.87 21.81 3.90
N ARG A 52 9.82 21.02 3.37
CA ARG A 52 10.80 21.52 2.38
C ARG A 52 10.83 20.73 1.08
N PHE A 53 10.94 21.46 -0.02
CA PHE A 53 11.32 20.90 -1.31
C PHE A 53 12.82 21.04 -1.50
N LEU A 54 13.46 19.92 -1.84
CA LEU A 54 14.90 19.80 -1.95
C LEU A 54 15.25 19.25 -3.34
N GLN A 55 16.26 19.82 -3.98
CA GLN A 55 16.84 19.27 -5.20
C GLN A 55 18.15 18.58 -4.86
N CYS A 56 18.27 17.30 -5.23
CA CYS A 56 19.52 16.55 -5.16
C CYS A 56 20.14 16.48 -6.56
N SER A 57 21.26 17.15 -6.74
CA SER A 57 22.02 17.12 -8.00
C SER A 57 23.08 16.03 -7.92
N SER A 58 23.13 15.19 -8.94
CA SER A 58 24.17 14.17 -9.07
C SER A 58 25.52 14.84 -9.40
N PRO A 59 26.66 14.35 -8.87
CA PRO A 59 27.97 14.90 -9.21
C PRO A 59 28.29 14.80 -10.72
N LEU A 60 29.21 15.64 -11.20
CA LEU A 60 29.59 15.71 -12.62
C LEU A 60 29.93 14.31 -13.19
N GLY A 61 29.28 13.95 -14.31
CA GLY A 61 29.46 12.69 -15.02
C GLY A 61 28.67 11.50 -14.46
N SER A 62 27.77 11.70 -13.48
CA SER A 62 26.99 10.62 -12.87
C SER A 62 25.50 10.70 -13.19
N SER A 63 24.85 9.53 -13.33
CA SER A 63 23.39 9.44 -13.46
C SER A 63 22.71 9.59 -12.11
N ILE A 64 21.39 9.80 -12.12
CA ILE A 64 20.56 9.75 -10.90
C ILE A 64 20.86 8.43 -10.14
N PRO A 65 21.09 8.47 -8.82
CA PRO A 65 21.40 7.28 -8.03
C PRO A 65 20.30 6.22 -8.14
N PRO A 66 20.63 4.92 -8.03
CA PRO A 66 19.62 3.85 -8.00
C PRO A 66 18.68 4.00 -6.80
N LYS A 67 17.52 3.33 -6.85
CA LYS A 67 16.43 3.45 -5.85
C LYS A 67 16.94 3.36 -4.40
N ASN A 68 17.77 2.37 -4.08
CA ASN A 68 18.29 2.16 -2.71
C ASN A 68 19.15 3.32 -2.22
N ASP A 69 20.03 3.83 -3.08
CA ASP A 69 20.88 4.97 -2.73
C ASP A 69 20.04 6.22 -2.52
N ARG A 70 18.98 6.42 -3.31
CA ARG A 70 18.02 7.51 -3.09
C ARG A 70 17.26 7.37 -1.77
N LEU A 71 16.86 6.16 -1.38
CA LEU A 71 16.22 5.90 -0.07
C LEU A 71 17.18 6.20 1.09
N ARG A 72 18.46 5.82 0.96
CA ARG A 72 19.51 6.15 1.94
C ARG A 72 19.75 7.65 2.04
N ILE A 73 19.87 8.34 0.91
CA ILE A 73 19.97 9.82 0.87
C ILE A 73 18.76 10.44 1.58
N GLN A 74 17.55 9.94 1.31
CA GLN A 74 16.33 10.41 1.99
C GLN A 74 16.38 10.18 3.51
N SER A 75 16.87 9.03 3.99
CA SER A 75 17.06 8.77 5.43
C SER A 75 18.06 9.75 6.06
N ILE A 76 19.16 10.06 5.37
CA ILE A 76 20.16 11.06 5.83
C ILE A 76 19.53 12.45 5.91
N VAL A 77 18.82 12.86 4.85
CA VAL A 77 18.15 14.16 4.76
C VAL A 77 17.08 14.32 5.85
N LYS A 78 16.37 13.23 6.19
CA LYS A 78 15.35 13.21 7.24
C LYS A 78 15.87 13.69 8.61
N ARG A 79 17.16 13.45 8.90
CA ARG A 79 17.81 13.92 10.14
C ARG A 79 17.91 15.45 10.21
N ARG A 80 17.96 16.11 9.06
CA ARG A 80 18.06 17.58 8.96
C ARG A 80 16.70 18.23 8.71
N TYR A 81 15.87 17.60 7.89
CA TYR A 81 14.53 18.07 7.54
C TYR A 81 13.57 16.89 7.66
N TYR A 82 12.82 16.82 8.75
CA TYR A 82 11.95 15.67 9.04
C TYR A 82 10.90 15.45 7.95
N GLU A 83 10.20 16.51 7.54
CA GLU A 83 9.22 16.50 6.46
C GLU A 83 9.78 17.18 5.21
N HIS A 84 9.99 16.40 4.14
CA HIS A 84 10.59 16.91 2.92
C HIS A 84 10.21 16.10 1.67
N MET A 85 10.30 16.73 0.51
CA MET A 85 10.29 16.09 -0.80
C MET A 85 11.64 16.29 -1.49
N LEU A 86 12.22 15.20 -2.01
CA LEU A 86 13.48 15.22 -2.75
C LEU A 86 13.22 15.07 -4.25
N ILE A 87 13.77 15.97 -5.05
CA ILE A 87 13.75 15.91 -6.50
C ILE A 87 15.17 15.63 -6.97
N PHE A 88 15.40 14.42 -7.49
CA PHE A 88 16.67 14.05 -8.09
C PHE A 88 16.68 14.45 -9.56
N VAL A 89 17.79 15.04 -9.99
CA VAL A 89 18.01 15.46 -11.36
C VAL A 89 19.30 14.85 -11.91
N ASP A 90 19.27 14.47 -13.18
CA ASP A 90 20.47 14.08 -13.91
C ASP A 90 21.21 15.32 -14.43
N GLU A 91 22.52 15.17 -14.67
CA GLU A 91 23.35 16.25 -15.19
C GLU A 91 22.86 16.74 -16.57
N THR A 92 22.42 15.80 -17.41
CA THR A 92 21.94 16.10 -18.77
C THR A 92 20.58 16.78 -18.79
N MET A 93 19.94 16.95 -17.63
CA MET A 93 18.60 17.52 -17.50
C MET A 93 17.63 16.86 -18.49
N GLN A 94 17.51 15.54 -18.42
CA GLN A 94 16.57 14.74 -19.22
C GLN A 94 15.60 13.95 -18.34
N LYS A 95 16.00 13.63 -17.11
CA LYS A 95 15.24 12.84 -16.16
C LYS A 95 15.09 13.57 -14.82
N GLN A 96 13.91 13.42 -14.24
CA GLN A 96 13.59 13.85 -12.90
C GLN A 96 13.02 12.67 -12.12
N VAL A 97 13.40 12.54 -10.85
CA VAL A 97 12.79 11.56 -9.94
C VAL A 97 12.34 12.30 -8.69
N TRP A 98 11.03 12.38 -8.51
CA TRP A 98 10.39 13.03 -7.38
C TRP A 98 10.09 11.99 -6.31
N GLN A 99 10.68 12.16 -5.14
CA GLN A 99 10.66 11.20 -4.06
C GLN A 99 10.09 11.84 -2.79
N TYR A 100 9.00 11.27 -2.28
CA TYR A 100 8.34 11.73 -1.06
C TYR A 100 8.06 10.54 -0.15
N ALA A 101 8.59 10.60 1.07
CA ALA A 101 8.28 9.63 2.11
C ALA A 101 7.02 10.09 2.82
N TYR A 102 5.96 9.31 2.71
CA TYR A 102 4.68 9.58 3.34
C TYR A 102 4.29 8.37 4.19
N LYS A 103 3.57 8.62 5.29
CA LYS A 103 3.07 7.55 6.16
C LYS A 103 1.55 7.48 5.98
N PRO A 104 1.03 6.57 5.12
CA PRO A 104 -0.41 6.34 5.06
C PRO A 104 -0.93 5.90 6.43
N MET A 105 -2.19 6.19 6.71
CA MET A 105 -2.81 5.83 7.98
C MET A 105 -2.76 4.31 8.17
N GLY A 106 -2.15 3.85 9.27
CA GLY A 106 -2.03 2.42 9.59
C GLY A 106 -0.99 1.64 8.78
N LYS A 107 -0.23 2.28 7.87
CA LYS A 107 0.82 1.62 7.05
C LYS A 107 2.21 2.18 7.41
N PRO A 108 3.31 1.43 7.14
CA PRO A 108 4.67 1.93 7.35
C PRO A 108 4.95 3.12 6.45
N LEU A 109 6.06 3.82 6.71
CA LEU A 109 6.51 4.89 5.84
C LEU A 109 6.72 4.32 4.42
N LYS A 110 5.88 4.74 3.47
CA LYS A 110 6.03 4.41 2.07
C LYS A 110 6.72 5.56 1.35
N THR A 111 7.54 5.22 0.38
CA THR A 111 8.19 6.23 -0.46
C THR A 111 7.51 6.25 -1.82
N ILE A 112 6.83 7.34 -2.13
CA ILE A 112 6.30 7.59 -3.47
C ILE A 112 7.45 8.05 -4.33
N ILE A 113 7.67 7.35 -5.43
CA ILE A 113 8.62 7.71 -6.47
C ILE A 113 7.80 8.06 -7.72
N THR A 114 8.04 9.24 -8.28
CA THR A 114 7.49 9.64 -9.58
C THR A 114 8.65 9.94 -10.51
N GLU A 115 8.90 9.06 -11.47
CA GLU A 115 9.90 9.32 -12.51
C GLU A 115 9.27 10.11 -13.65
N TYR A 116 9.98 11.11 -14.15
CA TYR A 116 9.55 11.94 -15.28
C TYR A 116 10.70 12.12 -16.26
N TYR A 117 10.45 11.76 -17.51
CA TYR A 117 11.32 12.08 -18.64
C TYR A 117 10.72 13.24 -19.43
N ILE A 118 11.54 14.18 -19.89
CA ILE A 118 11.07 15.39 -20.58
C ILE A 118 10.26 15.08 -21.85
N SER A 119 10.54 13.95 -22.49
CA SER A 119 9.80 13.45 -23.66
C SER A 119 8.35 13.05 -23.35
N GLN A 120 7.99 12.88 -22.08
CA GLN A 120 6.66 12.46 -21.64
C GLN A 120 5.73 13.66 -21.38
N ASP A 121 4.42 13.39 -21.38
CA ASP A 121 3.41 14.32 -20.85
C ASP A 121 3.47 14.30 -19.31
N PRO A 122 3.68 15.46 -18.64
CA PRO A 122 3.76 15.50 -17.18
C PRO A 122 2.39 15.40 -16.47
N GLN A 123 1.32 14.93 -17.12
CA GLN A 123 -0.02 14.78 -16.55
C GLN A 123 -0.03 14.12 -15.16
N LEU A 124 0.72 13.02 -14.99
CA LEU A 124 0.80 12.32 -13.70
C LEU A 124 1.42 13.19 -12.62
N LEU A 125 2.53 13.86 -12.94
CA LEU A 125 3.22 14.76 -12.02
C LEU A 125 2.34 15.98 -11.68
N TYR A 126 1.60 16.50 -12.67
CA TYR A 126 0.64 17.58 -12.47
C TYR A 126 -0.49 17.18 -11.53
N GLN A 127 -1.08 15.98 -11.70
CA GLN A 127 -2.12 15.47 -10.80
C GLN A 127 -1.60 15.26 -9.37
N ARG A 128 -0.40 14.68 -9.21
CA ARG A 128 0.22 14.45 -7.90
C ARG A 128 0.59 15.75 -7.17
N THR A 129 0.84 16.82 -7.91
CA THR A 129 1.19 18.13 -7.35
C THR A 129 0.00 19.10 -7.29
N ALA A 130 -1.17 18.74 -7.81
CA ALA A 130 -2.35 19.61 -7.89
C ALA A 130 -2.84 20.07 -6.51
N GLY A 131 -2.77 19.19 -5.51
CA GLY A 131 -3.13 19.52 -4.12
C GLY A 131 -2.11 20.41 -3.39
N LEU A 132 -0.99 20.77 -4.03
CA LEU A 132 0.07 21.59 -3.43
C LEU A 132 -0.03 23.07 -3.75
N VAL A 133 -1.18 23.50 -4.28
CA VAL A 133 -1.46 24.91 -4.53
C VAL A 133 -2.03 25.54 -3.27
N PHE A 134 -1.38 26.60 -2.80
CA PHE A 134 -1.81 27.42 -1.66
C PHE A 134 -2.25 28.80 -2.13
N ASN A 135 -3.37 29.26 -1.61
CA ASN A 135 -3.86 30.61 -1.86
C ASN A 135 -3.26 31.59 -0.84
N ILE A 136 -3.16 32.87 -1.21
CA ILE A 136 -2.61 33.94 -0.37
C ILE A 136 -3.39 34.06 0.96
N ASP A 137 -4.69 33.76 0.96
CA ASP A 137 -5.54 33.80 2.16
C ASP A 137 -5.26 32.64 3.15
N GLU A 138 -4.52 31.60 2.74
CA GLU A 138 -4.16 30.45 3.60
C GLU A 138 -2.84 30.67 4.37
N HIS A 139 -2.11 31.76 4.10
CA HIS A 139 -0.75 31.98 4.62
C HIS A 139 -0.65 32.20 6.13
N GLU A 140 -1.70 32.73 6.79
CA GLU A 140 -1.61 33.10 8.21
C GLU A 140 -1.89 31.94 9.19
N ASN A 141 -2.49 30.82 8.73
CA ASN A 141 -2.99 29.76 9.63
C ASN A 141 -2.55 28.32 9.26
N ILE A 142 -1.74 28.13 8.23
CA ILE A 142 -1.40 26.78 7.78
C ILE A 142 -0.24 26.17 8.58
N THR A 143 -0.46 25.01 9.18
CA THR A 143 0.55 24.27 9.96
C THR A 143 1.25 23.19 9.14
N LEU A 144 2.36 22.64 9.65
CA LEU A 144 3.02 21.47 9.05
C LEU A 144 2.07 20.27 8.90
N VAL A 145 1.18 20.09 9.88
CA VAL A 145 0.18 19.02 9.88
C VAL A 145 -0.82 19.20 8.73
N ASP A 146 -1.21 20.44 8.42
CA ASP A 146 -2.11 20.73 7.31
C ASP A 146 -1.43 20.49 5.96
N VAL A 147 -0.16 20.89 5.81
CA VAL A 147 0.63 20.67 4.59
C VAL A 147 0.82 19.17 4.34
N THR A 148 1.24 18.41 5.35
CA THR A 148 1.43 16.95 5.25
C THR A 148 0.11 16.22 5.03
N LYS A 149 -0.97 16.63 5.70
CA LYS A 149 -2.32 16.09 5.45
C LYS A 149 -2.75 16.34 4.01
N ARG A 150 -2.55 17.53 3.43
CA ARG A 150 -2.92 17.85 2.04
C ARG A 150 -2.14 16.99 1.05
N LEU A 151 -0.83 16.80 1.29
CA LEU A 151 0.02 15.88 0.53
C LEU A 151 -0.53 14.44 0.55
N ASN A 152 -0.77 13.89 1.75
CA ASN A 152 -1.28 12.53 1.91
C ASN A 152 -2.68 12.39 1.29
N THR A 153 -3.54 13.37 1.53
CA THR A 153 -4.92 13.41 1.04
C THR A 153 -4.98 13.46 -0.49
N THR A 154 -4.03 14.14 -1.17
CA THR A 154 -3.98 14.18 -2.64
C THR A 154 -3.65 12.80 -3.23
N VAL A 155 -2.87 12.00 -2.50
CA VAL A 155 -2.54 10.62 -2.85
C VAL A 155 -3.74 9.70 -2.58
N ASP A 156 -4.41 9.86 -1.44
CA ASP A 156 -5.51 8.99 -0.98
C ASP A 156 -6.88 9.30 -1.63
N GLN A 157 -7.20 10.56 -1.93
CA GLN A 157 -8.53 10.96 -2.44
C GLN A 157 -8.85 10.44 -3.85
N ASN A 158 -7.83 10.16 -4.65
CA ASN A 158 -8.04 9.65 -6.01
C ASN A 158 -8.53 8.20 -6.01
N SER A 159 -8.15 7.38 -5.02
CA SER A 159 -8.62 5.99 -4.92
C SER A 159 -10.02 5.90 -4.30
N GLU A 160 -10.26 6.58 -3.16
CA GLU A 160 -11.52 6.46 -2.41
C GLU A 160 -12.75 6.93 -3.21
N LYS A 161 -12.60 7.99 -4.02
CA LYS A 161 -13.69 8.50 -4.86
C LYS A 161 -14.08 7.49 -5.94
N VAL A 162 -13.10 6.89 -6.61
CA VAL A 162 -13.33 5.88 -7.65
C VAL A 162 -14.03 4.66 -7.06
N THR A 163 -13.61 4.20 -5.87
CA THR A 163 -14.27 3.10 -5.15
C THR A 163 -15.75 3.37 -4.90
N LYS A 164 -16.10 4.58 -4.42
CA LYS A 164 -17.49 4.95 -4.14
C LYS A 164 -18.34 5.05 -5.39
N ASP A 165 -17.81 5.67 -6.45
CA ASP A 165 -18.50 5.85 -7.72
C ASP A 165 -18.73 4.49 -8.40
N PHE A 166 -17.71 3.63 -8.42
CA PHE A 166 -17.82 2.27 -8.96
C PHE A 166 -18.82 1.42 -8.16
N TYR A 167 -18.76 1.42 -6.82
CA TYR A 167 -19.72 0.67 -5.98
C TYR A 167 -21.17 1.12 -6.22
N LYS A 168 -21.41 2.43 -6.35
CA LYS A 168 -22.74 2.95 -6.66
C LYS A 168 -23.23 2.48 -8.03
N GLY A 169 -22.36 2.52 -9.05
CA GLY A 169 -22.65 2.02 -10.39
C GLY A 169 -22.91 0.50 -10.40
N PHE A 170 -22.08 -0.26 -9.69
CA PHE A 170 -22.18 -1.70 -9.55
C PHE A 170 -23.50 -2.12 -8.92
N LYS A 171 -23.95 -1.45 -7.85
CA LYS A 171 -25.25 -1.72 -7.21
C LYS A 171 -26.42 -1.49 -8.17
N LYS A 172 -26.33 -0.46 -9.01
CA LYS A 172 -27.32 -0.19 -10.05
C LYS A 172 -27.32 -1.32 -11.09
N GLN A 173 -26.14 -1.69 -11.61
CA GLN A 173 -26.02 -2.79 -12.57
C GLN A 173 -26.51 -4.12 -11.99
N HIS A 174 -26.25 -4.42 -10.72
CA HIS A 174 -26.79 -5.62 -10.05
C HIS A 174 -28.32 -5.64 -10.04
N THR A 175 -28.96 -4.51 -9.72
CA THR A 175 -30.43 -4.39 -9.73
C THR A 175 -31.00 -4.57 -11.14
N GLU A 176 -30.36 -3.98 -12.14
CA GLU A 176 -30.75 -4.13 -13.55
C GLU A 176 -30.54 -5.59 -14.03
N PHE A 177 -29.40 -6.21 -13.69
CA PHE A 177 -29.07 -7.59 -14.04
C PHE A 177 -30.11 -8.60 -13.54
N LEU A 178 -30.66 -8.39 -12.34
CA LEU A 178 -31.74 -9.23 -11.79
C LEU A 178 -33.01 -9.21 -12.66
N SER A 179 -33.32 -8.07 -13.31
CA SER A 179 -34.51 -7.96 -14.16
C SER A 179 -34.40 -8.77 -15.45
N PHE A 180 -33.18 -9.08 -15.88
CA PHE A 180 -32.88 -9.90 -17.06
C PHE A 180 -32.73 -11.40 -16.75
N MET A 181 -32.77 -11.79 -15.47
CA MET A 181 -32.58 -13.17 -15.03
C MET A 181 -33.92 -13.88 -14.77
N THR A 182 -34.05 -15.08 -15.34
CA THR A 182 -35.23 -15.96 -15.17
C THR A 182 -34.79 -17.38 -14.84
N GLY A 183 -35.73 -18.21 -14.33
CA GLY A 183 -35.48 -19.63 -14.05
C GLY A 183 -35.03 -19.97 -12.62
N ILE A 184 -34.79 -18.97 -11.77
CA ILE A 184 -34.58 -19.14 -10.32
C ILE A 184 -35.87 -18.72 -9.60
N THR A 185 -36.47 -19.63 -8.84
CA THR A 185 -37.77 -19.41 -8.19
C THR A 185 -37.66 -18.61 -6.89
N GLU A 186 -36.58 -18.82 -6.12
CA GLU A 186 -36.35 -18.17 -4.84
C GLU A 186 -35.64 -16.82 -5.02
N GLU A 187 -36.17 -15.75 -4.43
CA GLU A 187 -35.60 -14.41 -4.56
C GLU A 187 -34.18 -14.32 -3.95
N ILE A 188 -33.95 -15.02 -2.83
CA ILE A 188 -32.64 -15.09 -2.17
C ILE A 188 -31.61 -15.74 -3.09
N ASP A 189 -31.96 -16.88 -3.70
CA ASP A 189 -31.09 -17.58 -4.65
C ASP A 189 -30.81 -16.75 -5.89
N ARG A 190 -31.82 -16.02 -6.40
CA ARG A 190 -31.66 -15.15 -7.58
C ARG A 190 -30.69 -14.01 -7.31
N ASN A 191 -30.82 -13.35 -6.16
CA ASN A 191 -29.89 -12.32 -5.71
C ASN A 191 -28.48 -12.87 -5.53
N TRP A 192 -28.35 -14.10 -5.01
CA TRP A 192 -27.07 -14.74 -4.84
C TRP A 192 -26.40 -15.09 -6.15
N TYR A 193 -27.12 -15.73 -7.07
CA TYR A 193 -26.56 -16.14 -8.35
C TYR A 193 -26.16 -14.95 -9.23
N ALA A 194 -26.94 -13.86 -9.21
CA ALA A 194 -26.57 -12.61 -9.88
C ALA A 194 -25.20 -12.11 -9.41
N SER A 195 -24.93 -12.15 -8.11
CA SER A 195 -23.65 -11.68 -7.56
C SER A 195 -22.49 -12.59 -7.90
N VAL A 196 -22.70 -13.91 -7.88
CA VAL A 196 -21.69 -14.89 -8.37
C VAL A 196 -21.32 -14.58 -9.83
N MET A 197 -22.33 -14.36 -10.67
CA MET A 197 -22.14 -14.01 -12.08
C MET A 197 -21.38 -12.69 -12.26
N LEU A 198 -21.77 -11.63 -11.54
CA LEU A 198 -21.09 -10.34 -11.63
C LEU A 198 -19.64 -10.43 -11.16
N ASN A 199 -19.35 -11.17 -10.09
CA ASN A 199 -17.98 -11.36 -9.60
C ASN A 199 -17.12 -12.11 -10.62
N ARG A 200 -17.64 -13.20 -11.22
CA ARG A 200 -16.95 -13.93 -12.30
C ARG A 200 -16.67 -13.03 -13.50
N LEU A 201 -17.65 -12.27 -13.94
CA LEU A 201 -17.52 -11.36 -15.08
C LEU A 201 -16.55 -10.22 -14.78
N MET A 202 -16.61 -9.64 -13.58
CA MET A 202 -15.67 -8.63 -13.11
C MET A 202 -14.23 -9.17 -13.15
N PHE A 203 -14.00 -10.38 -12.65
CA PHE A 203 -12.69 -11.03 -12.71
C PHE A 203 -12.24 -11.26 -14.15
N CYS A 204 -13.11 -11.82 -15.01
CA CYS A 204 -12.80 -12.01 -16.42
C CYS A 204 -12.45 -10.70 -17.11
N TYR A 205 -13.18 -9.62 -16.82
CA TYR A 205 -12.94 -8.29 -17.37
C TYR A 205 -11.59 -7.72 -16.92
N PHE A 206 -11.22 -7.93 -15.65
CA PHE A 206 -9.92 -7.53 -15.14
C PHE A 206 -8.78 -8.23 -15.89
N ILE A 207 -8.85 -9.56 -16.05
CA ILE A 207 -7.79 -10.32 -16.73
C ILE A 207 -7.79 -10.13 -18.25
N GLN A 208 -8.94 -9.82 -18.88
CA GLN A 208 -9.00 -9.54 -20.32
C GLN A 208 -8.27 -8.23 -20.65
N LYS A 209 -8.41 -7.18 -19.83
CA LYS A 209 -7.72 -5.89 -20.05
C LYS A 209 -6.19 -6.04 -19.93
N ARG A 210 -5.72 -7.08 -19.22
CA ARG A 210 -4.33 -7.52 -19.16
C ARG A 210 -3.91 -8.49 -20.27
N ARG A 211 -4.79 -8.74 -21.25
CA ARG A 211 -4.56 -9.61 -22.41
C ARG A 211 -4.39 -11.10 -22.07
N PHE A 212 -4.85 -11.53 -20.89
CA PHE A 212 -4.83 -12.96 -20.53
C PHE A 212 -5.90 -13.78 -21.25
N LEU A 213 -6.98 -13.15 -21.72
CA LEU A 213 -7.99 -13.82 -22.52
C LEU A 213 -7.70 -13.59 -24.01
N ASP A 214 -7.01 -14.56 -24.60
CA ASP A 214 -6.67 -14.62 -26.03
C ASP A 214 -5.99 -13.36 -26.58
N ASN A 215 -5.18 -12.71 -25.76
CA ASN A 215 -4.52 -11.44 -26.08
C ASN A 215 -5.48 -10.29 -26.46
N ASN A 216 -6.76 -10.40 -26.07
CA ASN A 216 -7.84 -9.49 -26.47
C ASN A 216 -8.38 -8.67 -25.29
N ILE A 217 -8.24 -7.35 -25.37
CA ILE A 217 -8.71 -6.40 -24.34
C ILE A 217 -10.24 -6.19 -24.32
N HIS A 218 -10.94 -6.67 -25.35
CA HIS A 218 -12.40 -6.66 -25.49
C HIS A 218 -12.97 -8.08 -25.64
N TYR A 219 -12.27 -9.08 -25.09
CA TYR A 219 -12.57 -10.51 -25.29
C TYR A 219 -14.06 -10.87 -25.09
N LEU A 220 -14.65 -10.53 -23.94
CA LEU A 220 -16.04 -10.88 -23.65
C LEU A 220 -17.04 -10.22 -24.61
N MET A 221 -16.83 -8.93 -24.95
CA MET A 221 -17.71 -8.20 -25.87
C MET A 221 -17.61 -8.76 -27.29
N ASN A 222 -16.41 -9.08 -27.76
CA ASN A 222 -16.22 -9.69 -29.08
C ASN A 222 -16.89 -11.07 -29.15
N LYS A 223 -16.72 -11.91 -28.12
CA LYS A 223 -17.35 -13.24 -28.08
C LYS A 223 -18.88 -13.17 -28.00
N LEU A 224 -19.43 -12.17 -27.31
CA LEU A 224 -20.87 -11.89 -27.32
C LEU A 224 -21.34 -11.53 -28.74
N GLN A 225 -20.67 -10.60 -29.41
CA GLN A 225 -21.00 -10.21 -30.78
C GLN A 225 -20.86 -11.37 -31.78
N ASP A 226 -19.80 -12.17 -31.68
CA ASP A 226 -19.60 -13.36 -32.50
C ASP A 226 -20.76 -14.36 -32.32
N GLY A 227 -21.17 -14.62 -31.08
CA GLY A 227 -22.31 -15.48 -30.76
C GLY A 227 -23.62 -14.95 -31.35
N GLN A 228 -23.88 -13.64 -31.21
CA GLN A 228 -25.07 -12.98 -31.79
C GLN A 228 -25.08 -13.04 -33.32
N LEU A 229 -23.92 -12.94 -33.98
CA LEU A 229 -23.79 -13.02 -35.43
C LEU A 229 -24.01 -14.44 -35.96
N VAL A 230 -23.52 -15.46 -35.26
CA VAL A 230 -23.57 -16.87 -35.69
C VAL A 230 -24.93 -17.51 -35.38
N HIS A 231 -25.50 -17.21 -34.20
CA HIS A 231 -26.70 -17.90 -33.69
C HIS A 231 -27.96 -17.01 -33.65
N GLY A 232 -27.81 -15.69 -33.81
CA GLY A 232 -28.89 -14.72 -33.62
C GLY A 232 -29.08 -14.33 -32.15
N ARG A 233 -29.52 -13.09 -31.91
CA ARG A 233 -29.76 -12.56 -30.54
C ARG A 233 -30.80 -13.41 -29.81
N ASP A 234 -30.44 -13.90 -28.63
CA ASP A 234 -31.28 -14.69 -27.72
C ASP A 234 -32.03 -15.88 -28.38
N GLN A 235 -31.54 -16.42 -29.52
CA GLN A 235 -32.19 -17.55 -30.20
C GLN A 235 -31.61 -18.89 -29.75
N PHE A 236 -32.43 -19.82 -29.24
CA PHE A 236 -32.11 -21.21 -28.79
C PHE A 236 -30.88 -21.40 -27.85
N TYR A 237 -30.00 -20.41 -27.73
CA TYR A 237 -28.58 -20.51 -27.45
C TYR A 237 -28.07 -19.12 -26.98
N SER A 238 -28.33 -18.75 -25.72
CA SER A 238 -27.89 -17.47 -25.14
C SER A 238 -26.39 -17.44 -24.85
N PHE A 239 -25.78 -16.25 -24.85
CA PHE A 239 -24.36 -16.06 -24.52
C PHE A 239 -23.98 -16.68 -23.17
N TYR A 240 -24.90 -16.59 -22.21
CA TYR A 240 -24.77 -17.22 -20.90
C TYR A 240 -24.52 -18.75 -20.98
N ARG A 241 -25.40 -19.49 -21.66
CA ARG A 241 -25.35 -20.96 -21.64
C ARG A 241 -24.26 -21.55 -22.52
N ASN A 242 -24.05 -20.98 -23.71
CA ASN A 242 -23.12 -21.56 -24.66
C ASN A 242 -21.68 -21.17 -24.38
N PHE A 243 -21.47 -19.92 -23.99
CA PHE A 243 -20.12 -19.40 -23.89
C PHE A 243 -19.69 -19.28 -22.43
N LEU A 244 -20.44 -18.54 -21.59
CA LEU A 244 -19.96 -18.21 -20.25
C LEU A 244 -19.84 -19.44 -19.34
N LEU A 245 -20.82 -20.35 -19.32
CA LEU A 245 -20.73 -21.56 -18.49
C LEU A 245 -19.55 -22.44 -18.88
N GLN A 246 -19.30 -22.62 -20.18
CA GLN A 246 -18.14 -23.40 -20.64
C GLN A 246 -16.83 -22.66 -20.36
N LEU A 247 -16.77 -21.35 -20.61
CA LEU A 247 -15.60 -20.53 -20.28
C LEU A 247 -15.26 -20.63 -18.79
N PHE A 248 -16.26 -20.59 -17.91
CA PHE A 248 -16.03 -20.69 -16.47
C PHE A 248 -15.59 -22.10 -16.07
N HIS A 249 -16.40 -23.11 -16.35
CA HIS A 249 -16.17 -24.44 -15.77
C HIS A 249 -15.11 -25.26 -16.52
N GLU A 250 -15.11 -25.18 -17.85
CA GLU A 250 -14.24 -25.99 -18.71
C GLU A 250 -12.99 -25.22 -19.14
N GLY A 251 -13.11 -23.89 -19.29
CA GLY A 251 -11.98 -23.02 -19.62
C GLY A 251 -11.14 -22.66 -18.39
N LEU A 252 -11.62 -21.71 -17.59
CA LEU A 252 -10.87 -21.12 -16.47
C LEU A 252 -10.80 -22.05 -15.25
N GLY A 253 -11.82 -22.90 -15.07
CA GLY A 253 -12.00 -23.78 -13.92
C GLY A 253 -11.38 -25.18 -14.05
N SER A 254 -10.97 -25.61 -15.25
CA SER A 254 -10.44 -26.96 -15.49
C SER A 254 -8.98 -26.97 -15.95
N PRO A 255 -8.15 -27.94 -15.50
CA PRO A 255 -6.81 -28.13 -16.02
C PRO A 255 -6.79 -28.75 -17.43
N ASP A 256 -7.85 -29.46 -17.84
CA ASP A 256 -7.95 -30.19 -19.11
C ASP A 256 -8.50 -29.28 -20.22
N ARG A 257 -7.60 -28.60 -20.95
CA ARG A 257 -7.93 -27.52 -21.90
C ARG A 257 -7.54 -27.77 -23.35
N GLU A 258 -6.79 -28.83 -23.65
CA GLU A 258 -6.22 -29.04 -24.99
C GLU A 258 -7.31 -29.25 -26.07
N SER A 259 -8.46 -29.79 -25.68
CA SER A 259 -9.61 -30.08 -26.55
C SER A 259 -10.47 -28.85 -26.92
N LEU A 260 -10.40 -27.75 -26.15
CA LEU A 260 -11.29 -26.58 -26.28
C LEU A 260 -10.58 -25.32 -26.80
N SER A 261 -9.30 -25.44 -27.17
CA SER A 261 -8.45 -24.32 -27.59
C SER A 261 -8.96 -23.56 -28.83
N SER A 262 -9.68 -24.22 -29.73
CA SER A 262 -10.26 -23.59 -30.93
C SER A 262 -11.42 -22.63 -30.62
N GLU A 263 -12.13 -22.85 -29.50
CA GLU A 263 -13.33 -22.10 -29.14
C GLU A 263 -13.00 -20.89 -28.26
N PHE A 264 -12.14 -21.08 -27.27
CA PHE A 264 -11.77 -20.01 -26.32
C PHE A 264 -10.50 -19.25 -26.70
N GLY A 265 -9.65 -19.80 -27.56
CA GLY A 265 -8.30 -19.26 -27.79
C GLY A 265 -7.38 -19.52 -26.59
N LYS A 266 -6.36 -18.66 -26.41
CA LYS A 266 -5.37 -18.83 -25.34
C LYS A 266 -5.86 -18.25 -24.01
N ILE A 267 -6.25 -19.09 -23.05
CA ILE A 267 -6.75 -18.69 -21.73
C ILE A 267 -5.99 -19.37 -20.55
N PRO A 268 -5.85 -18.70 -19.39
CA PRO A 268 -5.14 -19.24 -18.22
C PRO A 268 -5.99 -20.24 -17.42
N TYR A 269 -5.34 -21.00 -16.53
CA TYR A 269 -5.99 -21.82 -15.51
C TYR A 269 -6.11 -21.02 -14.24
N LEU A 270 -7.24 -21.10 -13.54
CA LEU A 270 -7.45 -20.38 -12.28
C LEU A 270 -7.94 -21.29 -11.14
N ASN A 271 -7.59 -22.58 -11.17
CA ASN A 271 -7.78 -23.53 -10.07
C ASN A 271 -9.23 -23.78 -9.60
N GLY A 272 -10.23 -23.60 -10.46
CA GLY A 272 -11.61 -23.92 -10.10
C GLY A 272 -12.26 -22.79 -9.32
N GLY A 273 -11.92 -22.55 -8.04
CA GLY A 273 -12.37 -21.42 -7.20
C GLY A 273 -13.74 -20.83 -7.56
N ILE A 274 -13.78 -19.52 -7.80
CA ILE A 274 -14.99 -18.78 -8.23
C ILE A 274 -15.60 -19.29 -9.55
N PHE A 275 -14.84 -20.02 -10.37
CA PHE A 275 -15.27 -20.57 -11.66
C PHE A 275 -15.79 -22.01 -11.59
N SER A 276 -15.81 -22.63 -10.40
CA SER A 276 -16.36 -23.96 -10.18
C SER A 276 -17.89 -23.95 -10.37
N LYS A 277 -18.49 -25.09 -10.72
CA LYS A 277 -19.94 -25.20 -10.82
C LYS A 277 -20.58 -24.88 -9.46
N HIS A 278 -21.46 -23.90 -9.43
CA HIS A 278 -22.10 -23.39 -8.22
C HIS A 278 -23.28 -24.29 -7.82
N GLU A 279 -23.60 -24.35 -6.53
CA GLU A 279 -24.71 -25.19 -6.03
C GLU A 279 -26.05 -24.81 -6.66
N LEU A 280 -26.29 -23.50 -6.85
CA LEU A 280 -27.49 -22.99 -7.53
C LEU A 280 -27.55 -23.37 -9.02
N GLU A 281 -26.43 -23.51 -9.72
CA GLU A 281 -26.41 -24.00 -11.11
C GLU A 281 -26.81 -25.47 -11.18
N THR A 282 -26.54 -26.23 -10.11
CA THR A 282 -26.97 -27.62 -9.98
C THR A 282 -28.44 -27.71 -9.55
N LYS A 283 -28.87 -26.86 -8.59
CA LYS A 283 -30.26 -26.80 -8.11
C LYS A 283 -31.25 -26.42 -9.21
N TYR A 284 -30.89 -25.45 -10.05
CA TYR A 284 -31.72 -24.92 -11.14
C TYR A 284 -31.17 -25.31 -12.52
N GLU A 285 -30.58 -26.51 -12.63
CA GLU A 285 -29.93 -26.98 -13.85
C GLU A 285 -30.86 -26.89 -15.07
N GLY A 286 -30.37 -26.27 -16.14
CA GLY A 286 -31.13 -26.07 -17.37
C GLY A 286 -32.30 -25.09 -17.28
N GLN A 287 -32.56 -24.47 -16.12
CA GLN A 287 -33.65 -23.50 -15.92
C GLN A 287 -33.15 -22.05 -15.97
N ILE A 288 -31.97 -21.76 -15.42
CA ILE A 288 -31.42 -20.40 -15.36
C ILE A 288 -31.23 -19.82 -16.78
N ASN A 289 -31.78 -18.64 -17.03
CA ASN A 289 -31.55 -17.91 -18.28
C ASN A 289 -31.30 -16.42 -17.99
N ILE A 290 -30.32 -15.86 -18.68
CA ILE A 290 -29.91 -14.45 -18.60
C ILE A 290 -29.81 -13.96 -20.04
N THR A 291 -30.49 -12.86 -20.36
CA THR A 291 -30.54 -12.31 -21.73
C THR A 291 -29.24 -11.60 -22.09
N ASP A 292 -28.94 -11.53 -23.39
CA ASP A 292 -27.74 -10.88 -23.91
C ASP A 292 -27.65 -9.39 -23.51
N ASP A 293 -28.80 -8.69 -23.43
CA ASP A 293 -28.92 -7.29 -22.99
C ASP A 293 -28.29 -7.02 -21.61
N ALA A 294 -28.34 -8.01 -20.70
CA ALA A 294 -27.73 -7.89 -19.38
C ALA A 294 -26.21 -7.75 -19.47
N PHE A 295 -25.58 -8.49 -20.38
CA PHE A 295 -24.14 -8.48 -20.59
C PHE A 295 -23.71 -7.24 -21.39
N GLU A 296 -24.48 -6.81 -22.38
CA GLU A 296 -24.21 -5.55 -23.10
C GLU A 296 -24.21 -4.35 -22.13
N SER A 297 -25.23 -4.23 -21.27
CA SER A 297 -25.31 -3.16 -20.26
C SER A 297 -24.12 -3.20 -19.30
N LEU A 298 -23.80 -4.39 -18.78
CA LEU A 298 -22.72 -4.57 -17.82
C LEU A 298 -21.34 -4.26 -18.43
N PHE A 299 -21.06 -4.73 -19.65
CA PHE A 299 -19.77 -4.49 -20.30
C PHE A 299 -19.59 -3.02 -20.67
N ASN A 300 -20.66 -2.34 -21.11
CA ASN A 300 -20.62 -0.89 -21.33
C ASN A 300 -20.29 -0.14 -20.03
N PHE A 301 -20.88 -0.53 -18.90
CA PHE A 301 -20.52 0.02 -17.60
C PHE A 301 -19.06 -0.26 -17.24
N PHE A 302 -18.57 -1.48 -17.44
CA PHE A 302 -17.17 -1.82 -17.16
C PHE A 302 -16.17 -1.05 -18.04
N ASP A 303 -16.51 -0.70 -19.28
CA ASP A 303 -15.68 0.12 -20.16
C ASP A 303 -15.61 1.60 -19.72
N GLU A 304 -16.48 2.07 -18.81
CA GLU A 304 -16.38 3.43 -18.24
C GLU A 304 -15.17 3.58 -17.28
N PHE A 305 -14.61 2.45 -16.83
CA PHE A 305 -13.53 2.36 -15.86
C PHE A 305 -12.25 1.76 -16.45
N ASN A 306 -11.11 2.15 -15.89
CA ASN A 306 -9.80 1.62 -16.27
C ASN A 306 -9.41 0.50 -15.31
N TRP A 307 -9.09 -0.68 -15.80
CA TRP A 307 -8.81 -1.85 -14.95
C TRP A 307 -7.30 -2.04 -14.82
N HIS A 308 -6.75 -1.77 -13.62
CA HIS A 308 -5.30 -1.80 -13.36
C HIS A 308 -4.98 -2.59 -12.08
N LEU A 309 -3.81 -3.25 -12.04
CA LEU A 309 -3.33 -3.99 -10.86
C LEU A 309 -2.70 -3.08 -9.80
N ASP A 310 -2.11 -1.95 -10.23
CA ASP A 310 -1.17 -1.20 -9.41
C ASP A 310 -1.77 0.12 -8.92
N ILE A 311 -1.53 0.43 -7.65
CA ILE A 311 -1.85 1.74 -7.03
C ILE A 311 -0.89 2.84 -7.55
N SER A 312 0.13 2.50 -8.33
CA SER A 312 0.99 3.48 -8.99
C SER A 312 1.51 3.01 -10.33
N GLU A 313 1.25 3.82 -11.35
CA GLU A 313 2.25 4.35 -12.32
C GLU A 313 1.55 5.09 -13.46
N THR A 314 0.23 4.91 -13.66
CA THR A 314 -0.57 5.62 -14.69
C THR A 314 -2.03 5.84 -14.27
N ALA A 315 -2.28 6.19 -13.01
CA ALA A 315 -3.66 6.40 -12.52
C ALA A 315 -4.34 7.59 -13.22
N SER A 316 -5.43 7.30 -13.94
CA SER A 316 -6.28 8.24 -14.65
C SER A 316 -7.35 8.91 -13.78
N GLY A 317 -7.59 8.38 -12.57
CA GLY A 317 -8.69 8.80 -11.69
C GLY A 317 -10.02 8.11 -12.01
N ARG A 318 -10.00 7.01 -12.77
CA ARG A 318 -11.11 6.05 -12.97
C ARG A 318 -10.64 4.60 -12.82
N ASP A 319 -9.55 4.39 -12.09
CA ASP A 319 -8.85 3.12 -12.06
C ASP A 319 -9.48 2.20 -11.01
N VAL A 320 -10.04 1.08 -11.46
CA VAL A 320 -10.49 -0.02 -10.62
C VAL A 320 -9.27 -0.91 -10.35
N ASN A 321 -8.85 -0.94 -9.09
CA ASN A 321 -7.75 -1.76 -8.60
C ASN A 321 -8.28 -2.96 -7.78
N PRO A 322 -7.42 -3.93 -7.41
CA PRO A 322 -7.83 -5.06 -6.58
C PRO A 322 -8.47 -4.64 -5.25
N ASP A 323 -8.05 -3.52 -4.64
CA ASP A 323 -8.66 -3.02 -3.40
C ASP A 323 -10.13 -2.61 -3.58
N VAL A 324 -10.48 -1.99 -4.72
CA VAL A 324 -11.87 -1.67 -5.07
C VAL A 324 -12.71 -2.95 -5.16
N ILE A 325 -12.16 -4.01 -5.78
CA ILE A 325 -12.83 -5.31 -5.90
C ILE A 325 -13.02 -5.93 -4.51
N GLY A 326 -11.96 -5.94 -3.69
CA GLY A 326 -12.00 -6.42 -2.30
C GLY A 326 -13.02 -5.67 -1.45
N TYR A 327 -13.07 -4.35 -1.55
CA TYR A 327 -14.04 -3.50 -0.85
C TYR A 327 -15.49 -3.80 -1.25
N ILE A 328 -15.76 -4.03 -2.54
CA ILE A 328 -17.10 -4.41 -3.00
C ILE A 328 -17.49 -5.78 -2.44
N PHE A 329 -16.57 -6.74 -2.54
CA PHE A 329 -16.78 -8.08 -2.02
C PHE A 329 -17.07 -8.05 -0.52
N GLU A 330 -16.28 -7.27 0.23
CA GLU A 330 -16.44 -7.07 1.66
C GLU A 330 -17.77 -6.40 2.02
N LYS A 331 -18.11 -5.28 1.39
CA LYS A 331 -19.42 -4.61 1.62
C LYS A 331 -20.58 -5.52 1.29
N TYR A 332 -20.46 -6.30 0.23
CA TYR A 332 -21.51 -7.21 -0.20
C TYR A 332 -21.70 -8.37 0.80
N ILE A 333 -20.60 -8.93 1.35
CA ILE A 333 -20.66 -9.93 2.43
C ILE A 333 -21.23 -9.31 3.71
N ASN A 334 -20.79 -8.11 4.08
CA ASN A 334 -21.27 -7.41 5.28
C ASN A 334 -22.76 -7.05 5.20
N ASP A 335 -23.29 -6.72 4.01
CA ASP A 335 -24.73 -6.53 3.81
C ASP A 335 -25.53 -7.84 4.04
N ARG A 336 -24.87 -9.01 4.02
CA ARG A 336 -25.41 -10.33 4.40
C ARG A 336 -25.13 -10.74 5.87
N ALA A 337 -24.61 -9.85 6.71
CA ALA A 337 -24.17 -10.13 8.09
C ALA A 337 -25.24 -10.61 9.10
N GLN A 338 -26.47 -10.95 8.67
CA GLN A 338 -27.35 -11.80 9.48
C GLN A 338 -26.75 -13.20 9.75
N MET A 339 -25.67 -13.60 9.06
CA MET A 339 -24.97 -14.87 9.25
C MET A 339 -23.65 -14.81 10.07
N GLY A 340 -23.33 -13.71 10.75
CA GLY A 340 -22.25 -13.68 11.76
C GLY A 340 -20.81 -13.50 11.24
N ALA A 341 -20.61 -13.19 9.96
CA ALA A 341 -19.33 -12.74 9.43
C ALA A 341 -19.18 -11.23 9.69
N TYR A 342 -18.20 -10.85 10.53
CA TYR A 342 -17.86 -9.45 10.78
C TYR A 342 -16.48 -9.16 10.20
N TYR A 343 -16.40 -8.20 9.28
CA TYR A 343 -15.13 -7.74 8.75
C TYR A 343 -14.24 -7.13 9.84
N THR A 344 -12.99 -7.59 9.87
CA THR A 344 -11.95 -7.00 10.72
C THR A 344 -11.24 -5.91 9.92
N LYS A 345 -11.33 -4.67 10.40
CA LYS A 345 -10.73 -3.50 9.73
C LYS A 345 -9.21 -3.65 9.55
N GLU A 346 -8.69 -2.99 8.50
CA GLU A 346 -7.27 -3.01 8.14
C GLU A 346 -6.32 -2.63 9.29
N ASP A 347 -6.73 -1.74 10.19
CA ASP A 347 -5.93 -1.34 11.35
C ASP A 347 -5.72 -2.48 12.35
N ILE A 348 -6.76 -3.30 12.56
CA ILE A 348 -6.69 -4.48 13.42
C ILE A 348 -5.91 -5.61 12.74
N THR A 349 -6.14 -5.86 11.44
CA THR A 349 -5.38 -6.90 10.72
C THR A 349 -3.89 -6.55 10.58
N ASP A 350 -3.54 -5.28 10.33
CA ASP A 350 -2.14 -4.81 10.37
C ASP A 350 -1.54 -4.97 11.77
N TYR A 351 -2.29 -4.59 12.82
CA TYR A 351 -1.84 -4.73 14.20
C TYR A 351 -1.51 -6.18 14.56
N ILE A 352 -2.41 -7.12 14.24
CA ILE A 352 -2.18 -8.54 14.50
C ILE A 352 -1.03 -9.05 13.64
N GLY A 353 -1.01 -8.72 12.35
CA GLY A 353 0.02 -9.16 11.41
C GLY A 353 1.42 -8.76 11.85
N LYS A 354 1.66 -7.47 12.11
CA LYS A 354 3.02 -6.99 12.48
C LYS A 354 3.50 -7.53 13.82
N ASN A 355 2.60 -7.70 14.79
CA ASN A 355 2.95 -8.19 16.13
C ASN A 355 3.02 -9.73 16.22
N THR A 356 2.81 -10.45 15.11
CA THR A 356 2.94 -11.92 15.06
C THR A 356 3.97 -12.37 14.03
N ILE A 357 3.92 -11.80 12.82
CA ILE A 357 4.84 -12.13 11.71
C ILE A 357 6.26 -11.66 12.01
N LEU A 358 6.44 -10.40 12.42
CA LEU A 358 7.78 -9.85 12.64
C LEU A 358 8.50 -10.55 13.80
N PRO A 359 7.90 -10.71 15.00
CA PRO A 359 8.54 -11.47 16.08
C PRO A 359 8.96 -12.87 15.65
N TYR A 360 8.10 -13.60 14.92
CA TYR A 360 8.44 -14.91 14.39
C TYR A 360 9.67 -14.86 13.46
N LEU A 361 9.74 -13.90 12.54
CA LEU A 361 10.89 -13.75 11.64
C LEU A 361 12.18 -13.47 12.42
N PHE A 362 12.15 -12.57 13.40
CA PHE A 362 13.32 -12.30 14.24
C PHE A 362 13.74 -13.54 15.05
N ASP A 363 12.80 -14.29 15.61
CA ASP A 363 13.08 -15.53 16.33
C ASP A 363 13.71 -16.60 15.41
N GLU A 364 13.19 -16.78 14.18
CA GLU A 364 13.75 -17.70 13.20
C GLU A 364 15.18 -17.30 12.79
N VAL A 365 15.41 -16.01 12.55
CA VAL A 365 16.74 -15.48 12.25
C VAL A 365 17.68 -15.68 13.45
N GLN A 366 17.22 -15.44 14.68
CA GLN A 366 18.00 -15.68 15.89
C GLN A 366 18.39 -17.16 16.04
N ARG A 367 17.48 -18.10 15.74
CA ARG A 367 17.78 -19.54 15.75
C ARG A 367 18.90 -19.92 14.78
N LYS A 368 18.97 -19.27 13.61
CA LYS A 368 19.98 -19.56 12.57
C LYS A 368 21.27 -18.73 12.72
N TYR A 369 21.17 -17.56 13.33
CA TYR A 369 22.28 -16.63 13.51
C TYR A 369 22.22 -15.89 14.86
N PRO A 370 22.50 -16.60 15.98
CA PRO A 370 22.40 -16.02 17.32
C PRO A 370 23.34 -14.84 17.59
N ASP A 371 24.49 -14.80 16.89
CA ASP A 371 25.51 -13.77 17.10
C ASP A 371 25.00 -12.35 16.82
N ALA A 372 24.10 -12.17 15.85
CA ALA A 372 23.50 -10.86 15.56
C ALA A 372 22.60 -10.32 16.69
N PHE A 373 22.16 -11.19 17.60
CA PHE A 373 21.21 -10.88 18.68
C PHE A 373 21.87 -10.73 20.06
N LYS A 374 23.21 -10.76 20.11
CA LYS A 374 23.95 -10.45 21.35
C LYS A 374 23.57 -9.06 21.86
N SER A 375 23.54 -8.86 23.16
CA SER A 375 23.09 -7.61 23.81
C SER A 375 23.88 -6.36 23.37
N ASP A 376 25.13 -6.54 22.93
CA ASP A 376 26.00 -5.50 22.38
C ASP A 376 25.99 -5.42 20.85
N GLY A 377 25.15 -6.23 20.18
CA GLY A 377 25.01 -6.32 18.74
C GLY A 377 24.28 -5.12 18.10
N GLU A 378 24.44 -4.99 16.78
CA GLU A 378 23.92 -3.86 15.98
C GLU A 378 22.41 -3.65 16.17
N ILE A 379 21.62 -4.73 16.27
CA ILE A 379 20.16 -4.66 16.41
C ILE A 379 19.76 -3.83 17.63
N TRP A 380 20.32 -4.14 18.80
CA TRP A 380 19.99 -3.46 20.06
C TRP A 380 20.65 -2.09 20.18
N GLN A 381 21.83 -1.91 19.60
CA GLN A 381 22.46 -0.59 19.53
C GLN A 381 21.64 0.37 18.66
N LYS A 382 21.11 -0.10 17.53
CA LYS A 382 20.28 0.70 16.61
C LYS A 382 19.04 1.26 17.30
N ILE A 383 18.28 0.43 18.02
CA ILE A 383 17.11 0.91 18.77
C ILE A 383 17.54 1.86 19.89
N LYS A 384 18.60 1.54 20.64
CA LYS A 384 19.10 2.41 21.72
C LYS A 384 19.50 3.81 21.24
N SER A 385 20.09 3.90 20.05
CA SER A 385 20.49 5.18 19.43
C SER A 385 19.38 5.88 18.64
N SER A 386 18.16 5.33 18.61
CA SER A 386 17.07 5.83 17.74
C SER A 386 16.21 6.92 18.36
N GLU A 387 16.46 7.28 19.62
CA GLU A 387 15.66 8.23 20.40
C GLU A 387 14.17 7.87 20.42
N ASP A 388 13.32 8.60 19.68
CA ASP A 388 11.87 8.37 19.59
C ASP A 388 11.40 7.97 18.18
N GLN A 389 12.34 7.61 17.29
CA GLN A 389 12.06 7.30 15.88
C GLN A 389 10.98 6.20 15.74
N TYR A 390 11.05 5.19 16.60
CA TYR A 390 10.14 4.03 16.57
C TYR A 390 8.95 4.14 17.54
N ILE A 391 8.73 5.31 18.15
CA ILE A 391 7.51 5.60 18.90
C ILE A 391 6.43 6.08 17.90
N TYR A 392 5.23 5.49 17.95
CA TYR A 392 4.13 5.85 17.07
C TYR A 392 3.76 7.35 17.19
N ASN A 393 3.45 7.99 16.06
CA ASN A 393 3.13 9.41 16.00
C ASN A 393 1.93 9.82 16.87
N ALA A 394 0.96 8.92 17.07
CA ALA A 394 -0.16 9.15 17.99
C ALA A 394 0.34 9.45 19.41
N VAL A 395 1.32 8.67 19.90
CA VAL A 395 1.92 8.87 21.22
C VAL A 395 2.68 10.20 21.28
N LYS A 396 3.33 10.59 20.17
CA LYS A 396 4.10 11.84 20.02
C LYS A 396 3.27 13.10 19.79
N TYR A 397 1.94 12.98 19.65
CA TYR A 397 1.09 14.10 19.26
C TYR A 397 1.15 15.27 20.27
N GLY A 398 1.38 16.48 19.78
CA GLY A 398 1.46 17.68 20.62
C GLY A 398 2.66 17.69 21.60
N ILE A 399 3.69 16.85 21.39
CA ILE A 399 4.89 16.84 22.23
C ILE A 399 5.91 17.85 21.71
N ASN A 400 6.35 18.76 22.59
CA ASN A 400 7.55 19.57 22.36
C ASN A 400 8.78 18.86 22.97
N PRO A 401 9.81 18.52 22.17
CA PRO A 401 11.02 17.85 22.65
C PRO A 401 11.79 18.61 23.74
N ASP A 402 11.74 19.94 23.73
CA ASP A 402 12.49 20.78 24.68
C ASP A 402 11.80 20.84 26.05
N ASN A 403 10.46 20.85 26.07
CA ASN A 403 9.68 20.82 27.30
C ASN A 403 8.28 20.26 27.06
N LEU A 404 8.08 19.01 27.45
CA LEU A 404 6.85 18.24 27.21
C LEU A 404 5.61 18.81 27.90
N TRP A 405 5.77 19.67 28.89
CA TRP A 405 4.68 20.17 29.71
C TRP A 405 4.44 21.66 29.52
N GLN A 406 5.26 22.36 28.72
CA GLN A 406 5.27 23.83 28.64
C GLN A 406 3.95 24.40 28.10
N ASP A 407 3.36 23.74 27.12
CA ASP A 407 2.13 24.12 26.43
C ASP A 407 0.86 23.81 27.23
N LEU A 408 0.97 23.06 28.35
CA LEU A 408 -0.19 22.80 29.19
C LEU A 408 -0.65 24.07 29.93
N PRO A 409 -1.97 24.28 30.08
CA PRO A 409 -2.51 25.32 30.96
C PRO A 409 -2.01 25.18 32.42
N ASP A 410 -1.87 26.30 33.13
CA ASP A 410 -1.32 26.33 34.49
C ASP A 410 -2.17 25.53 35.50
N ASP A 411 -3.49 25.51 35.31
CA ASP A 411 -4.40 24.71 36.13
C ASP A 411 -4.21 23.20 35.90
N ILE A 412 -3.88 22.78 34.68
CA ILE A 412 -3.52 21.39 34.38
C ILE A 412 -2.16 21.03 34.98
N LYS A 413 -1.15 21.89 34.80
CA LYS A 413 0.21 21.71 35.34
C LYS A 413 0.23 21.54 36.86
N SER A 414 -0.66 22.26 37.55
CA SER A 414 -0.76 22.23 39.00
C SER A 414 -1.06 20.83 39.56
N GLY A 415 -1.63 19.92 38.77
CA GLY A 415 -1.95 18.55 39.19
C GLY A 415 -0.93 17.46 38.80
N LEU A 416 0.20 17.83 38.19
CA LEU A 416 1.16 16.86 37.63
C LEU A 416 1.92 16.09 38.72
N ASP A 417 2.30 16.76 39.82
CA ASP A 417 3.02 16.14 40.94
C ASP A 417 2.07 15.26 41.76
N PRO A 418 2.25 13.91 41.77
CA PRO A 418 1.36 13.01 42.48
C PRO A 418 1.47 13.11 44.00
N GLU A 419 2.56 13.68 44.54
CA GLU A 419 2.83 13.79 45.98
C GLU A 419 2.26 15.07 46.61
N GLN A 420 1.60 15.93 45.83
CA GLN A 420 1.02 17.18 46.33
C GLN A 420 -0.28 17.01 47.13
N ASP A 421 -0.42 17.84 48.16
CA ASP A 421 -1.66 17.99 48.91
C ASP A 421 -2.82 18.45 48.01
N ASN A 422 -4.04 17.97 48.30
CA ASN A 422 -5.27 18.33 47.57
C ASN A 422 -5.26 17.99 46.06
N LEU A 423 -4.60 16.89 45.68
CA LEU A 423 -4.51 16.39 44.30
C LEU A 423 -5.86 16.31 43.56
N VAL A 424 -6.93 15.89 44.25
CA VAL A 424 -8.28 15.79 43.65
C VAL A 424 -8.79 17.17 43.22
N GLY A 425 -8.56 18.19 44.03
CA GLY A 425 -8.93 19.57 43.71
C GLY A 425 -8.10 20.14 42.56
N LEU A 426 -6.80 19.86 42.55
CA LEU A 426 -5.87 20.30 41.49
C LEU A 426 -6.20 19.65 40.14
N ARG A 427 -6.63 18.37 40.13
CA ARG A 427 -6.98 17.62 38.91
C ARG A 427 -8.44 17.79 38.46
N ARG A 428 -9.18 18.76 39.00
CA ARG A 428 -10.61 18.97 38.71
C ARG A 428 -10.92 19.15 37.21
N CYS A 429 -10.03 19.78 36.47
CA CYS A 429 -10.17 20.04 35.03
C CYS A 429 -9.63 18.89 34.16
N TRP A 430 -9.00 17.85 34.74
CA TRP A 430 -8.40 16.76 33.96
C TRP A 430 -9.43 15.91 33.21
N ASN A 431 -10.70 15.94 33.63
CA ASN A 431 -11.79 15.22 32.97
C ASN A 431 -12.52 16.06 31.90
N GLN A 432 -12.00 17.24 31.56
CA GLN A 432 -12.53 18.07 30.48
C GLN A 432 -11.84 17.73 29.16
N PRO A 433 -12.53 17.86 28.01
CA PRO A 433 -11.92 17.75 26.69
C PRO A 433 -10.71 18.68 26.56
N ALA A 434 -9.63 18.16 26.02
CA ALA A 434 -8.44 18.95 25.74
C ALA A 434 -8.52 19.53 24.31
N PRO A 435 -7.97 20.73 24.07
CA PRO A 435 -7.98 21.36 22.76
C PRO A 435 -7.13 20.59 21.74
N SER A 436 -7.49 20.70 20.46
CA SER A 436 -6.91 19.88 19.39
C SER A 436 -5.44 20.18 19.08
N ASP A 437 -4.90 21.28 19.59
CA ASP A 437 -3.46 21.60 19.54
C ASP A 437 -2.62 20.70 20.45
N ALA A 438 -3.19 20.24 21.56
CA ALA A 438 -2.51 19.37 22.53
C ALA A 438 -2.98 17.90 22.49
N ALA A 439 -4.18 17.66 21.96
CA ALA A 439 -4.93 16.42 22.16
C ALA A 439 -5.36 15.77 20.84
N LEU A 440 -5.33 14.43 20.82
CA LEU A 440 -5.96 13.64 19.77
C LEU A 440 -7.49 13.81 19.84
N PRO A 441 -8.23 13.46 18.77
CA PRO A 441 -9.70 13.49 18.81
C PRO A 441 -10.24 12.75 20.03
N THR A 442 -11.20 13.38 20.71
CA THR A 442 -11.87 12.87 21.94
C THR A 442 -11.04 12.82 23.22
N GLU A 443 -9.74 13.13 23.19
CA GLU A 443 -8.93 13.08 24.40
C GLU A 443 -9.35 14.14 25.43
N ILE A 444 -9.44 13.71 26.69
CA ILE A 444 -9.48 14.61 27.84
C ILE A 444 -8.06 14.90 28.36
N TRP A 445 -7.89 15.96 29.15
CA TRP A 445 -6.59 16.34 29.71
C TRP A 445 -5.87 15.20 30.46
N ARG A 446 -6.61 14.35 31.18
CA ARG A 446 -6.07 13.16 31.86
C ARG A 446 -5.37 12.21 30.87
N GLU A 447 -5.98 12.01 29.71
CA GLU A 447 -5.47 11.11 28.67
C GLU A 447 -4.27 11.72 27.97
N VAL A 448 -4.30 13.04 27.68
CA VAL A 448 -3.14 13.79 27.17
C VAL A 448 -1.93 13.62 28.11
N ILE A 449 -2.14 13.81 29.41
CA ILE A 449 -1.07 13.68 30.41
C ILE A 449 -0.55 12.25 30.48
N ALA A 450 -1.45 11.26 30.53
CA ALA A 450 -1.05 9.84 30.54
C ALA A 450 -0.27 9.45 29.28
N ARG A 451 -0.68 9.95 28.10
CA ARG A 451 0.00 9.72 26.83
C ARG A 451 1.40 10.34 26.79
N ARG A 452 1.56 11.58 27.27
CA ARG A 452 2.87 12.25 27.37
C ARG A 452 3.78 11.57 28.38
N GLN A 453 3.23 11.14 29.51
CA GLN A 453 3.98 10.35 30.49
C GLN A 453 4.44 9.01 29.88
N ARG A 454 3.57 8.33 29.14
CA ARG A 454 3.91 7.11 28.42
C ARG A 454 5.01 7.33 27.39
N TYR A 455 5.02 8.46 26.67
CA TYR A 455 6.12 8.82 25.77
C TYR A 455 7.45 8.91 26.53
N ILE A 456 7.49 9.58 27.69
CA ILE A 456 8.70 9.71 28.51
C ILE A 456 9.21 8.33 28.93
N GLU A 457 8.33 7.51 29.48
CA GLU A 457 8.66 6.15 29.94
C GLU A 457 9.24 5.29 28.81
N VAL A 458 8.58 5.28 27.65
CA VAL A 458 9.03 4.49 26.50
C VAL A 458 10.37 5.01 25.96
N LYS A 459 10.54 6.34 25.84
CA LYS A 459 11.81 6.94 25.42
C LYS A 459 12.95 6.62 26.40
N GLN A 460 12.65 6.57 27.69
CA GLN A 460 13.61 6.18 28.72
C GLN A 460 14.02 4.71 28.55
N HIS A 461 13.08 3.78 28.37
CA HIS A 461 13.38 2.36 28.12
C HIS A 461 14.23 2.15 26.86
N ILE A 462 13.99 2.94 25.80
CA ILE A 462 14.81 2.91 24.59
C ILE A 462 16.25 3.36 24.91
N THR A 463 16.39 4.53 25.52
CA THR A 463 17.71 5.17 25.73
C THR A 463 18.55 4.49 26.82
N SER A 464 17.94 3.87 27.82
CA SER A 464 18.64 3.03 28.81
C SER A 464 19.15 1.72 28.20
N GLY A 465 18.49 1.23 27.13
CA GLY A 465 18.76 -0.06 26.52
C GLY A 465 17.98 -1.21 27.15
N ASP A 466 16.80 -0.93 27.72
CA ASP A 466 15.92 -1.96 28.28
C ASP A 466 15.23 -2.79 27.19
N ILE A 467 15.16 -2.27 25.96
CA ILE A 467 14.68 -3.00 24.77
C ILE A 467 15.80 -3.95 24.29
N ALA A 468 15.72 -5.21 24.70
CA ALA A 468 16.79 -6.21 24.52
C ALA A 468 16.33 -7.51 23.84
N GLN A 469 15.03 -7.66 23.58
CA GLN A 469 14.45 -8.76 22.80
C GLN A 469 13.29 -8.25 21.93
N ILE A 470 12.94 -8.99 20.89
CA ILE A 470 11.94 -8.52 19.93
C ILE A 470 10.54 -8.35 20.56
N ASN A 471 10.21 -9.16 21.55
CA ASN A 471 8.94 -9.06 22.29
C ASN A 471 8.82 -7.76 23.11
N ASP A 472 9.92 -7.07 23.41
CA ASP A 472 9.87 -5.78 24.09
C ASP A 472 9.25 -4.71 23.18
N PHE A 473 9.35 -4.83 21.86
CA PHE A 473 8.63 -3.94 20.94
C PHE A 473 7.12 -4.05 21.11
N ILE A 474 6.61 -5.25 21.40
CA ILE A 474 5.19 -5.47 21.65
C ILE A 474 4.81 -4.89 23.02
N THR A 475 5.59 -5.21 24.06
CA THR A 475 5.39 -4.72 25.43
C THR A 475 5.36 -3.19 25.52
N HIS A 476 6.25 -2.52 24.79
CA HIS A 476 6.34 -1.07 24.78
C HIS A 476 5.54 -0.40 23.65
N ASN A 477 4.83 -1.18 22.83
CA ASN A 477 4.06 -0.73 21.67
C ASN A 477 4.88 0.16 20.72
N LEU A 478 6.03 -0.35 20.28
CA LEU A 478 6.95 0.28 19.34
C LEU A 478 6.61 -0.10 17.89
N ASP A 479 7.03 0.74 16.94
CA ASP A 479 6.86 0.51 15.49
C ASP A 479 7.88 -0.53 14.99
N ILE A 480 7.64 -1.80 15.33
CA ILE A 480 8.48 -2.94 14.96
C ILE A 480 8.64 -3.10 13.45
N ARG A 481 7.62 -2.71 12.67
CA ARG A 481 7.62 -2.80 11.20
C ARG A 481 8.61 -1.82 10.61
N GLN A 482 8.55 -0.55 11.04
CA GLN A 482 9.54 0.44 10.61
C GLN A 482 10.96 0.07 11.07
N PHE A 483 11.11 -0.41 12.31
CA PHE A 483 12.41 -0.84 12.82
C PHE A 483 13.03 -1.96 11.98
N ALA A 484 12.26 -3.00 11.65
CA ALA A 484 12.73 -4.12 10.83
C ALA A 484 13.20 -3.66 9.44
N LEU A 485 12.43 -2.77 8.80
CA LEU A 485 12.79 -2.23 7.48
C LEU A 485 14.05 -1.36 7.54
N ASP A 486 14.15 -0.47 8.53
CA ASP A 486 15.34 0.37 8.70
C ASP A 486 16.58 -0.50 9.00
N LEU A 487 16.43 -1.54 9.83
CA LEU A 487 17.51 -2.48 10.16
C LEU A 487 18.02 -3.17 8.89
N ILE A 488 17.13 -3.76 8.09
CA ILE A 488 17.52 -4.48 6.86
C ILE A 488 18.17 -3.52 5.85
N ASN A 489 17.59 -2.33 5.64
CA ASN A 489 18.08 -1.39 4.63
C ASN A 489 19.44 -0.74 4.98
N GLU A 490 19.75 -0.62 6.27
CA GLU A 490 20.93 0.10 6.76
C GLU A 490 22.06 -0.82 7.22
N THR A 491 21.78 -2.06 7.63
CA THR A 491 22.84 -2.98 8.09
C THR A 491 23.83 -3.31 6.99
N GLU A 492 25.09 -3.45 7.39
CA GLU A 492 26.17 -3.97 6.55
C GLU A 492 26.47 -5.45 6.86
N ASP A 493 25.73 -6.08 7.79
CA ASP A 493 25.80 -7.52 8.04
C ASP A 493 25.07 -8.29 6.92
N GLN A 494 25.86 -8.75 5.95
CA GLN A 494 25.39 -9.59 4.84
C GLN A 494 24.67 -10.85 5.31
N LYS A 495 25.16 -11.49 6.39
CA LYS A 495 24.59 -12.73 6.89
C LYS A 495 23.23 -12.47 7.53
N LEU A 496 23.06 -11.36 8.24
CA LEU A 496 21.78 -10.96 8.82
C LEU A 496 20.70 -10.81 7.74
N VAL A 497 20.97 -10.04 6.68
CA VAL A 497 20.03 -9.85 5.56
C VAL A 497 19.70 -11.18 4.88
N PHE A 498 20.71 -12.03 4.65
CA PHE A 498 20.48 -13.33 4.03
C PHE A 498 19.63 -14.27 4.90
N GLN A 499 19.80 -14.26 6.22
CA GLN A 499 18.97 -15.05 7.11
C GLN A 499 17.52 -14.54 7.16
N PHE A 500 17.29 -13.23 7.12
CA PHE A 500 15.95 -12.67 6.97
C PHE A 500 15.28 -13.15 5.67
N TYR A 501 15.99 -13.07 4.54
CA TYR A 501 15.48 -13.58 3.27
C TYR A 501 15.13 -15.08 3.32
N ASN A 502 15.96 -15.90 3.96
CA ASN A 502 15.67 -17.33 4.13
C ASN A 502 14.45 -17.58 5.02
N ALA A 503 14.30 -16.83 6.12
CA ALA A 503 13.14 -16.92 6.99
C ALA A 503 11.85 -16.54 6.25
N LEU A 504 11.89 -15.48 5.43
CA LEU A 504 10.78 -15.06 4.56
C LEU A 504 10.40 -16.16 3.55
N LYS A 505 11.35 -16.88 2.97
CA LYS A 505 11.06 -18.01 2.07
C LYS A 505 10.35 -19.18 2.75
N SER A 506 10.47 -19.32 4.07
CA SER A 506 9.95 -20.47 4.82
C SER A 506 8.72 -20.20 5.69
N ILE A 507 8.42 -18.94 6.00
CA ILE A 507 7.28 -18.62 6.86
C ILE A 507 5.97 -19.05 6.20
N THR A 508 5.04 -19.61 6.96
CA THR A 508 3.68 -19.89 6.49
C THR A 508 2.68 -19.17 7.39
N VAL A 509 1.73 -18.48 6.77
CA VAL A 509 0.66 -17.73 7.42
C VAL A 509 -0.65 -18.39 7.01
N LEU A 510 -1.34 -18.98 7.97
CA LEU A 510 -2.64 -19.62 7.78
C LEU A 510 -3.73 -18.72 8.38
N ASP A 511 -4.69 -18.33 7.55
CA ASP A 511 -5.95 -17.76 8.01
C ASP A 511 -7.07 -18.81 7.81
N PRO A 512 -7.54 -19.45 8.89
CA PRO A 512 -8.51 -20.54 8.80
C PRO A 512 -9.94 -20.06 8.52
N THR A 513 -10.20 -18.74 8.52
CA THR A 513 -11.50 -18.14 8.22
C THR A 513 -11.28 -16.82 7.47
N CYS A 514 -10.67 -16.92 6.29
CA CYS A 514 -10.08 -15.74 5.65
C CYS A 514 -11.08 -14.71 5.14
N GLY A 515 -12.33 -15.08 4.87
CA GLY A 515 -13.35 -14.16 4.38
C GLY A 515 -12.89 -13.47 3.09
N SER A 516 -12.91 -12.14 3.10
CA SER A 516 -12.37 -11.31 2.03
C SER A 516 -10.83 -11.33 1.91
N GLY A 517 -10.13 -12.12 2.74
CA GLY A 517 -8.67 -12.23 2.76
C GLY A 517 -7.96 -11.07 3.44
N ALA A 518 -8.66 -10.22 4.20
CA ALA A 518 -8.12 -8.98 4.77
C ALA A 518 -6.84 -9.19 5.60
N PHE A 519 -6.78 -10.26 6.39
CA PHE A 519 -5.58 -10.60 7.15
C PHE A 519 -4.47 -11.14 6.26
N LEU A 520 -4.79 -11.94 5.23
CA LEU A 520 -3.80 -12.40 4.25
C LEU A 520 -3.21 -11.24 3.45
N PHE A 521 -3.99 -10.23 3.10
CA PHE A 521 -3.49 -8.99 2.50
C PHE A 521 -2.60 -8.21 3.48
N ALA A 522 -2.98 -8.10 4.75
CA ALA A 522 -2.13 -7.48 5.76
C ALA A 522 -0.78 -8.21 5.90
N ALA A 523 -0.80 -9.54 5.92
CA ALA A 523 0.39 -10.37 5.94
C ALA A 523 1.24 -10.19 4.66
N MET A 524 0.60 -10.20 3.48
CA MET A 524 1.25 -9.94 2.19
C MET A 524 2.00 -8.62 2.20
N ASN A 525 1.34 -7.54 2.63
CA ASN A 525 1.94 -6.20 2.69
C ASN A 525 3.18 -6.17 3.60
N ILE A 526 3.19 -6.90 4.71
CA ILE A 526 4.35 -6.99 5.62
C ILE A 526 5.48 -7.77 4.94
N LEU A 527 5.17 -8.91 4.34
CA LEU A 527 6.16 -9.77 3.69
C LEU A 527 6.77 -9.10 2.45
N GLU A 528 5.97 -8.42 1.64
CA GLU A 528 6.37 -7.70 0.44
C GLU A 528 7.47 -6.68 0.74
N ASP A 529 7.24 -5.78 1.71
CA ASP A 529 8.21 -4.74 2.09
C ASP A 529 9.55 -5.36 2.51
N LEU A 530 9.51 -6.48 3.25
CA LEU A 530 10.71 -7.17 3.75
C LEU A 530 11.44 -7.93 2.65
N TYR A 531 10.71 -8.59 1.74
CA TYR A 531 11.30 -9.24 0.57
C TYR A 531 12.00 -8.21 -0.31
N GLU A 532 11.35 -7.09 -0.59
CA GLU A 532 11.92 -6.02 -1.40
C GLU A 532 13.20 -5.48 -0.75
N ALA A 533 13.17 -5.17 0.55
CA ALA A 533 14.33 -4.69 1.29
C ALA A 533 15.48 -5.71 1.26
N CYS A 534 15.20 -7.00 1.51
CA CYS A 534 16.23 -8.04 1.50
C CYS A 534 16.85 -8.23 0.11
N ILE A 535 16.05 -8.36 -0.93
CA ILE A 535 16.53 -8.56 -2.31
C ILE A 535 17.35 -7.36 -2.76
N SER A 536 16.86 -6.15 -2.49
CA SER A 536 17.53 -4.91 -2.82
C SER A 536 18.91 -4.82 -2.14
N ARG A 537 19.01 -5.19 -0.86
CA ARG A 537 20.28 -5.20 -0.13
C ARG A 537 21.22 -6.31 -0.58
N MET A 538 20.69 -7.50 -0.90
CA MET A 538 21.51 -8.56 -1.50
C MET A 538 22.12 -8.13 -2.83
N ARG A 539 21.38 -7.40 -3.69
CA ARG A 539 21.91 -6.84 -4.94
C ARG A 539 23.06 -5.87 -4.67
N ASP A 540 22.88 -4.95 -3.72
CA ASP A 540 23.94 -4.02 -3.33
C ASP A 540 25.20 -4.77 -2.86
N PHE A 541 25.06 -5.77 -1.98
CA PHE A 541 26.20 -6.54 -1.48
C PHE A 541 26.94 -7.30 -2.59
N VAL A 542 26.20 -7.90 -3.53
CA VAL A 542 26.79 -8.62 -4.67
C VAL A 542 27.51 -7.64 -5.61
N ALA A 543 26.99 -6.43 -5.79
CA ALA A 543 27.61 -5.39 -6.60
C ALA A 543 28.88 -4.82 -5.95
N ASP A 544 28.82 -4.51 -4.64
CA ASP A 544 29.92 -3.89 -3.91
C ASP A 544 31.06 -4.89 -3.64
N HIS A 545 30.74 -6.18 -3.45
CA HIS A 545 31.70 -7.23 -3.11
C HIS A 545 31.49 -8.51 -3.95
N PRO A 546 31.83 -8.50 -5.25
CA PRO A 546 31.66 -9.67 -6.11
C PRO A 546 32.67 -10.75 -5.74
N GLY A 547 32.21 -11.92 -5.27
CA GLY A 547 33.11 -13.01 -4.92
C GLY A 547 32.47 -14.18 -4.16
N HIS A 548 33.30 -15.00 -3.52
CA HIS A 548 32.86 -16.21 -2.82
C HIS A 548 31.91 -15.93 -1.64
N SER A 549 32.11 -14.82 -0.91
CA SER A 549 31.27 -14.42 0.24
C SER A 549 29.82 -14.15 -0.13
N THR A 550 29.57 -13.61 -1.33
CA THR A 550 28.23 -13.25 -1.82
C THR A 550 27.66 -14.26 -2.83
N SER A 551 28.38 -15.37 -3.07
CA SER A 551 27.98 -16.39 -4.05
C SER A 551 26.60 -17.02 -3.79
N HIS A 552 26.19 -17.12 -2.53
CA HIS A 552 24.90 -17.70 -2.14
C HIS A 552 23.77 -16.71 -2.43
N MET A 553 23.98 -15.42 -2.12
CA MET A 553 23.06 -14.34 -2.50
C MET A 553 22.93 -14.25 -4.02
N LYS A 554 24.05 -14.33 -4.75
CA LYS A 554 24.04 -14.29 -6.22
C LYS A 554 23.18 -15.41 -6.82
N LYS A 555 23.28 -16.64 -6.31
CA LYS A 555 22.42 -17.76 -6.75
C LYS A 555 20.94 -17.48 -6.54
N GLU A 556 20.57 -16.88 -5.40
CA GLU A 556 19.18 -16.48 -5.15
C GLU A 556 18.75 -15.34 -6.07
N LEU A 557 19.61 -14.35 -6.30
CA LEU A 557 19.34 -13.26 -7.25
C LEU A 557 19.20 -13.77 -8.69
N ASP A 558 19.96 -14.78 -9.11
CA ASP A 558 19.80 -15.40 -10.44
C ASP A 558 18.41 -16.04 -10.61
N ILE A 559 17.79 -16.51 -9.51
CA ILE A 559 16.39 -17.00 -9.51
C ILE A 559 15.43 -15.81 -9.57
N VAL A 560 15.65 -14.77 -8.76
CA VAL A 560 14.85 -13.55 -8.76
C VAL A 560 14.81 -12.92 -10.17
N ASP A 561 15.98 -12.78 -10.78
CA ASP A 561 16.21 -12.12 -12.07
C ASP A 561 16.01 -13.06 -13.28
N SER A 562 15.44 -14.25 -13.05
CA SER A 562 15.12 -15.20 -14.12
C SER A 562 14.28 -14.54 -15.22
N PRO A 563 14.53 -14.81 -16.52
CA PRO A 563 13.70 -14.31 -17.62
C PRO A 563 12.21 -14.71 -17.54
N SER A 564 11.88 -15.68 -16.69
CA SER A 564 10.50 -16.09 -16.41
C SER A 564 9.74 -15.12 -15.50
N HIS A 565 10.43 -14.16 -14.87
CA HIS A 565 9.84 -13.13 -14.02
C HIS A 565 9.85 -11.79 -14.77
N PRO A 566 8.68 -11.18 -15.05
CA PRO A 566 8.62 -9.91 -15.77
C PRO A 566 9.28 -8.74 -15.03
N ASN A 567 9.18 -8.72 -13.70
CA ASN A 567 9.78 -7.71 -12.83
C ASN A 567 9.94 -8.27 -11.39
N LEU A 568 10.61 -7.50 -10.52
CA LEU A 568 10.84 -7.88 -9.12
C LEU A 568 9.53 -8.04 -8.34
N GLU A 569 8.60 -7.10 -8.52
CA GLU A 569 7.33 -7.07 -7.82
C GLU A 569 6.51 -8.35 -8.08
N TYR A 570 6.44 -8.78 -9.34
CA TYR A 570 5.82 -10.05 -9.73
C TYR A 570 6.49 -11.23 -9.04
N PHE A 571 7.82 -11.27 -8.98
CA PHE A 571 8.54 -12.35 -8.29
C PHE A 571 8.18 -12.39 -6.80
N ILE A 572 8.14 -11.23 -6.14
CA ILE A 572 7.81 -11.13 -4.71
C ILE A 572 6.38 -11.62 -4.47
N TYR A 573 5.39 -11.07 -5.18
CA TYR A 573 4.00 -11.49 -5.01
C TYR A 573 3.79 -12.96 -5.32
N LYS A 574 4.35 -13.46 -6.42
CA LYS A 574 4.28 -14.89 -6.77
C LYS A 574 4.89 -15.75 -5.67
N SER A 575 6.03 -15.34 -5.10
CA SER A 575 6.70 -16.09 -4.03
C SER A 575 5.85 -16.11 -2.76
N ILE A 576 5.27 -14.98 -2.37
CA ILE A 576 4.42 -14.85 -1.19
C ILE A 576 3.14 -15.68 -1.35
N ILE A 577 2.44 -15.54 -2.47
CA ILE A 577 1.16 -16.21 -2.72
C ILE A 577 1.35 -17.73 -2.76
N LEU A 578 2.43 -18.23 -3.37
CA LEU A 578 2.63 -19.67 -3.54
C LEU A 578 3.19 -20.37 -2.29
N ASN A 579 4.00 -19.67 -1.49
CA ASN A 579 4.77 -20.32 -0.43
C ASN A 579 4.44 -19.82 0.99
N ASN A 580 3.85 -18.64 1.13
CA ASN A 580 3.68 -18.01 2.43
C ASN A 580 2.22 -17.91 2.88
N LEU A 581 1.26 -17.65 1.99
CA LEU A 581 -0.12 -17.36 2.37
C LEU A 581 -1.06 -18.53 2.10
N TYR A 582 -1.82 -18.91 3.13
CA TYR A 582 -2.80 -19.99 3.06
C TYR A 582 -4.11 -19.49 3.66
N GLY A 583 -5.16 -19.42 2.85
CA GLY A 583 -6.52 -19.08 3.28
C GLY A 583 -7.41 -20.32 3.24
N VAL A 584 -8.24 -20.48 4.26
CA VAL A 584 -9.38 -21.40 4.24
C VAL A 584 -10.61 -20.56 4.55
N ASP A 585 -11.67 -20.75 3.77
CA ASP A 585 -12.96 -20.16 4.04
C ASP A 585 -14.02 -21.23 4.28
N ILE A 586 -15.07 -20.83 4.99
CA ILE A 586 -16.28 -21.62 5.23
C ILE A 586 -17.20 -21.52 3.99
N MET A 587 -17.14 -20.42 3.24
CA MET A 587 -17.83 -20.28 1.95
C MET A 587 -16.97 -20.82 0.81
N ASN A 588 -17.51 -21.74 0.01
CA ASN A 588 -16.79 -22.33 -1.12
C ASN A 588 -16.39 -21.30 -2.19
N GLU A 589 -17.04 -20.13 -2.20
CA GLU A 589 -16.89 -19.07 -3.18
C GLU A 589 -15.87 -17.98 -2.81
N ALA A 590 -15.30 -18.02 -1.60
CA ALA A 590 -14.41 -16.99 -1.06
C ALA A 590 -12.92 -17.23 -1.39
#